data_AF-A0A955FLJ0-F1
#
_entry.id   AF-A0A955FLJ0-F1
#
_cell.length_a   1.000
_cell.length_b   1.000
_cell.length_c   1.000
_cell.angle_alpha   90.00
_cell.angle_beta   90.00
_cell.angle_gamma   90.00
#
_symmetry.space_group_name_H-M   'P 1'
#
loop_
_entity.id
_entity.type
_entity.pdbx_description
1 polymer ?
#
loop_
_entity_poly.entity_id
_entity_poly.type
_entity_poly.pdbx_seq_one_letter_code
_entity_poly.pdbx_strand_id
1 'polypeptide(L)'
;KYDGYEMAPEGDHYKVRSLSGVAVEFHPPHPDVKVDADYITGQVTKCEKKINEGDFDGAITNARTLVEAVLLELEKLLTGKEVKNDGDLPTLYKRVQKELKLEPSRPDISESLKQVLAGLRSIVNGLSSMRNKMSDAHAGYRPAKHHAKLAVNAAKTLADFLFETYAYQQTKKRT
;
A
#
# COMPACT_ATOMS: atom_id res chain seq x y z
N LYS A 1 -25.53 -14.47 8.85
CA LYS A 1 -24.24 -13.73 8.80
C LYS A 1 -23.68 -14.02 7.42
N TYR A 2 -23.29 -13.03 6.62
CA TYR A 2 -22.73 -13.26 5.28
C TYR A 2 -21.24 -13.55 5.41
N ASP A 3 -20.77 -14.63 4.78
CA ASP A 3 -19.43 -15.18 4.99
C ASP A 3 -18.35 -14.42 4.22
N GLY A 4 -18.72 -13.32 3.54
CA GLY A 4 -17.79 -12.51 2.76
C GLY A 4 -17.49 -13.08 1.38
N TYR A 5 -18.33 -13.97 0.85
CA TYR A 5 -18.20 -14.53 -0.51
C TYR A 5 -19.50 -14.35 -1.31
N GLU A 6 -19.37 -14.21 -2.62
CA GLU A 6 -20.50 -14.23 -3.56
C GLU A 6 -20.28 -15.26 -4.67
N MET A 7 -21.38 -15.84 -5.16
CA MET A 7 -21.37 -16.69 -6.34
C MET A 7 -21.53 -15.81 -7.58
N ALA A 8 -20.53 -15.82 -8.46
CA ALA A 8 -20.57 -15.12 -9.73
C ALA A 8 -20.71 -16.14 -10.88
N PRO A 9 -21.63 -15.92 -11.84
CA PRO A 9 -21.73 -16.79 -13.02
C PRO A 9 -20.48 -16.62 -13.90
N GLU A 10 -19.94 -17.75 -14.37
CA GLU A 10 -18.82 -17.86 -15.30
C GLU A 10 -19.11 -19.00 -16.29
N GLY A 11 -19.67 -18.64 -17.44
CA GLY A 11 -20.19 -19.63 -18.40
C GLY A 11 -21.32 -20.45 -17.78
N ASP A 12 -21.24 -21.78 -17.88
CA ASP A 12 -22.22 -22.72 -17.31
C ASP A 12 -22.02 -23.02 -15.81
N HIS A 13 -21.04 -22.38 -15.16
CA HIS A 13 -20.68 -22.65 -13.77
C HIS A 13 -20.76 -21.38 -12.93
N TYR A 14 -20.83 -21.55 -11.62
CA TYR A 14 -20.70 -20.46 -10.66
C TYR A 14 -19.34 -20.58 -9.97
N LYS A 15 -18.57 -19.50 -9.91
CA LYS A 15 -17.39 -19.41 -9.04
C LYS A 15 -17.73 -18.65 -7.77
N VAL A 16 -17.26 -19.18 -6.66
CA VAL A 16 -17.24 -18.47 -5.38
C VAL A 16 -16.08 -17.47 -5.45
N ARG A 17 -16.39 -16.18 -5.39
CA ARG A 17 -15.40 -15.12 -5.29
C ARG A 17 -15.55 -14.41 -3.95
N SER A 18 -14.43 -13.98 -3.38
CA SER A 18 -14.48 -13.12 -2.20
C SER A 18 -15.21 -11.82 -2.53
N LEU A 19 -16.12 -11.40 -1.64
CA LEU A 19 -16.69 -10.06 -1.62
C LEU A 19 -15.65 -9.03 -1.18
N SER A 20 -14.54 -9.46 -0.54
CA SER A 20 -13.40 -8.58 -0.31
C SER A 20 -12.95 -8.06 -1.67
N GLY A 21 -13.23 -6.79 -1.91
CA GLY A 21 -13.10 -6.18 -3.23
C GLY A 21 -11.65 -6.00 -3.70
N VAL A 22 -10.72 -6.65 -3.02
CA VAL A 22 -9.29 -6.39 -2.98
C VAL A 22 -8.62 -7.65 -3.53
N ALA A 23 -7.94 -7.51 -4.67
CA ALA A 23 -7.34 -8.63 -5.40
C ALA A 23 -5.95 -9.00 -4.88
N VAL A 24 -5.34 -8.12 -4.09
CA VAL A 24 -4.00 -8.28 -3.54
C VAL A 24 -4.15 -8.65 -2.08
N GLU A 25 -3.80 -9.88 -1.71
CA GLU A 25 -3.61 -10.23 -0.31
C GLU A 25 -2.33 -9.55 0.19
N PHE A 26 -2.42 -8.87 1.33
CA PHE A 26 -1.24 -8.26 1.95
C PHE A 26 -0.71 -9.26 2.96
N HIS A 27 0.50 -9.74 2.72
CA HIS A 27 1.19 -10.62 3.65
C HIS A 27 2.16 -9.75 4.45
N PRO A 28 1.95 -9.57 5.77
CA PRO A 28 2.93 -8.87 6.58
C PRO A 28 4.29 -9.58 6.48
N PRO A 29 5.41 -8.84 6.64
CA PRO A 29 6.74 -9.37 6.38
C PRO A 29 7.08 -10.62 7.21
N HIS A 30 8.02 -11.39 6.65
CA HIS A 30 8.60 -12.63 7.21
C HIS A 30 8.73 -12.57 8.75
N PRO A 31 8.48 -13.68 9.50
CA PRO A 31 8.45 -13.70 10.97
C PRO A 31 9.71 -13.15 11.68
N ASP A 32 10.81 -12.99 10.95
CA ASP A 32 12.06 -12.42 11.46
C ASP A 32 12.09 -10.88 11.48
N VAL A 33 11.09 -10.21 10.91
CA VAL A 33 10.96 -8.75 10.97
C VAL A 33 9.97 -8.39 12.07
N LYS A 34 10.49 -7.88 13.20
CA LYS A 34 9.67 -7.30 14.26
C LYS A 34 9.09 -5.97 13.79
N VAL A 35 7.95 -6.04 13.11
CA VAL A 35 7.14 -4.91 12.68
C VAL A 35 5.99 -4.71 13.65
N ASP A 36 5.47 -3.49 13.77
CA ASP A 36 4.09 -3.27 14.25
C ASP A 36 3.08 -3.83 13.22
N ALA A 37 3.13 -5.15 13.04
CA ALA A 37 2.37 -5.90 12.07
C ALA A 37 0.87 -5.81 12.40
N ASP A 38 0.53 -5.65 13.68
CA ASP A 38 -0.83 -5.49 14.15
C ASP A 38 -1.44 -4.17 13.68
N TYR A 39 -0.71 -3.05 13.77
CA TYR A 39 -1.20 -1.78 13.26
C TYR A 39 -1.37 -1.80 11.73
N ILE A 40 -0.36 -2.31 10.99
CA ILE A 40 -0.38 -2.36 9.53
C ILE A 40 -1.49 -3.29 9.02
N THR A 41 -1.61 -4.50 9.58
CA THR A 41 -2.70 -5.44 9.28
C THR A 41 -4.06 -4.85 9.67
N GLY A 42 -4.10 -4.10 10.77
CA GLY A 42 -5.26 -3.32 11.17
C GLY A 42 -5.69 -2.29 10.13
N GLN A 43 -4.75 -1.60 9.45
CA GLN A 43 -5.08 -0.67 8.37
C GLN A 43 -5.64 -1.38 7.14
N VAL A 44 -5.08 -2.54 6.77
CA VAL A 44 -5.59 -3.37 5.66
C VAL A 44 -7.03 -3.80 5.94
N THR A 45 -7.28 -4.34 7.14
CA THR A 45 -8.63 -4.75 7.57
C THR A 45 -9.62 -3.59 7.53
N LYS A 46 -9.20 -2.39 7.96
CA LYS A 46 -10.04 -1.18 7.90
C LYS A 46 -10.36 -0.77 6.46
N CYS A 47 -9.40 -0.83 5.53
CA CYS A 47 -9.64 -0.57 4.11
C CYS A 47 -10.74 -1.48 3.56
N GLU A 48 -10.63 -2.78 3.82
CA GLU A 48 -11.58 -3.79 3.32
C GLU A 48 -12.98 -3.61 3.91
N LYS A 49 -13.05 -3.38 5.22
CA LYS A 49 -14.30 -3.08 5.92
C LYS A 49 -15.00 -1.86 5.31
N LYS A 50 -14.27 -0.75 5.13
CA LYS A 50 -14.82 0.49 4.58
C LYS A 50 -15.30 0.35 3.13
N ILE A 51 -14.57 -0.40 2.29
CA ILE A 51 -15.04 -0.75 0.94
C ILE A 51 -16.38 -1.51 0.97
N ASN A 52 -16.54 -2.42 1.93
CA ASN A 52 -17.75 -3.22 2.07
C ASN A 52 -18.93 -2.41 2.64
N GLU A 53 -18.66 -1.44 3.50
CA GLU A 53 -19.65 -0.54 4.10
C GLU A 53 -20.04 0.63 3.18
N GLY A 54 -19.36 0.81 2.04
CA GLY A 54 -19.61 1.92 1.11
C GLY A 54 -18.89 3.23 1.46
N ASP A 55 -18.03 3.22 2.48
CA ASP A 55 -17.17 4.33 2.90
C ASP A 55 -15.91 4.39 2.01
N PHE A 56 -16.07 4.84 0.78
CA PHE A 56 -15.00 4.80 -0.24
C PHE A 56 -13.91 5.85 0.00
N ASP A 57 -14.27 7.04 0.47
CA ASP A 57 -13.32 8.09 0.85
C ASP A 57 -12.53 7.72 2.10
N GLY A 58 -13.19 7.10 3.08
CA GLY A 58 -12.53 6.53 4.23
C GLY A 58 -11.57 5.40 3.85
N ALA A 59 -11.95 4.52 2.92
CA ALA A 59 -11.07 3.45 2.45
C ALA A 59 -9.79 4.01 1.80
N ILE A 60 -9.90 5.09 1.02
CA ILE A 60 -8.74 5.73 0.39
C ILE A 60 -7.87 6.45 1.43
N THR A 61 -8.49 7.07 2.43
CA THR A 61 -7.78 7.65 3.57
C THR A 61 -6.96 6.59 4.30
N ASN A 62 -7.57 5.43 4.58
CA ASN A 62 -6.86 4.31 5.19
C ASN A 62 -5.77 3.73 4.29
N ALA A 63 -5.94 3.72 2.95
CA ALA A 63 -4.87 3.32 2.03
C ALA A 63 -3.65 4.25 2.12
N ARG A 64 -3.86 5.56 2.20
CA ARG A 64 -2.76 6.52 2.46
C ARG A 64 -2.08 6.24 3.81
N THR A 65 -2.87 6.04 4.87
CA THR A 65 -2.36 5.74 6.22
C THR A 65 -1.57 4.43 6.26
N LEU A 66 -2.00 3.41 5.51
CA LEU A 66 -1.25 2.15 5.36
C LEU A 66 0.14 2.42 4.79
N VAL A 67 0.24 3.13 3.66
CA VAL A 67 1.54 3.45 3.05
C VAL A 67 2.40 4.29 3.99
N GLU A 68 1.82 5.28 4.66
CA GLU A 68 2.53 6.11 5.64
C GLU A 68 3.12 5.26 6.78
N ALA A 69 2.31 4.37 7.37
CA ALA A 69 2.75 3.47 8.44
C ALA A 69 3.91 2.57 8.01
N VAL A 70 3.79 1.97 6.83
CA VAL A 70 4.80 1.09 6.24
C VAL A 70 6.11 1.84 6.02
N LEU A 71 6.05 3.05 5.46
CA LEU A 71 7.24 3.83 5.18
C LEU A 71 7.94 4.33 6.46
N LEU A 72 7.18 4.78 7.46
CA LEU A 72 7.74 5.18 8.76
C LEU A 72 8.45 4.01 9.42
N GLU A 73 7.82 2.83 9.40
CA GLU A 73 8.40 1.63 9.99
C GLU A 73 9.67 1.19 9.24
N LEU A 74 9.63 1.17 7.91
CA LEU A 74 10.81 0.83 7.11
C LEU A 74 11.95 1.82 7.31
N GLU A 75 11.67 3.13 7.35
CA GLU A 75 12.71 4.13 7.62
C GLU A 75 13.35 3.92 8.99
N LYS A 76 12.54 3.61 10.01
CA LYS A 76 13.03 3.27 11.35
C LYS A 76 13.89 2.01 11.33
N LEU A 77 13.44 0.94 10.67
CA LEU A 77 14.18 -0.33 10.57
C LEU A 77 15.49 -0.22 9.78
N LEU A 78 15.54 0.66 8.77
CA LEU A 78 16.71 0.86 7.92
C LEU A 78 17.75 1.77 8.57
N THR A 79 17.32 2.80 9.30
CA THR A 79 18.21 3.84 9.83
C THR A 79 18.51 3.68 11.33
N GLY A 80 17.68 2.96 12.07
CA GLY A 80 17.75 2.84 13.53
C GLY A 80 17.42 4.12 14.29
N LYS A 81 16.83 5.12 13.62
CA LYS A 81 16.55 6.46 14.20
C LYS A 81 15.04 6.67 14.36
N GLU A 82 14.69 7.61 15.24
CA GLU A 82 13.33 8.15 15.27
C GLU A 82 13.03 8.87 13.95
N VAL A 83 11.86 8.57 13.40
CA VAL A 83 11.43 9.09 12.10
C VAL A 83 10.50 10.27 12.33
N LYS A 84 10.84 11.43 11.77
CA LYS A 84 9.96 12.58 11.75
C LYS A 84 8.87 12.36 10.68
N ASN A 85 7.62 12.37 11.11
CA ASN A 85 6.47 12.43 10.20
C ASN A 85 6.01 13.89 10.05
N ASP A 86 6.21 14.47 8.86
CA ASP A 86 5.71 15.79 8.47
C ASP A 86 4.42 15.72 7.63
N GLY A 87 3.89 14.51 7.40
CA GLY A 87 2.72 14.25 6.57
C GLY A 87 2.97 14.27 5.07
N ASP A 88 4.19 14.59 4.63
CA ASP A 88 4.60 14.57 3.22
C ASP A 88 5.01 13.16 2.80
N LEU A 89 3.99 12.39 2.39
CA LEU A 89 4.14 11.01 1.96
C LEU A 89 5.13 10.84 0.78
N PRO A 90 5.12 11.70 -0.27
CA PRO A 90 6.16 11.70 -1.30
C PRO A 90 7.58 11.84 -0.77
N THR A 91 7.81 12.75 0.18
CA THR A 91 9.13 12.99 0.75
C THR A 91 9.58 11.82 1.61
N LEU A 92 8.69 11.26 2.43
CA LEU A 92 8.91 10.03 3.19
C LEU A 92 9.27 8.84 2.27
N TYR A 93 8.53 8.64 1.17
CA TYR A 93 8.81 7.58 0.21
C TYR A 93 10.20 7.70 -0.42
N LYS A 94 10.63 8.92 -0.79
CA LYS A 94 11.97 9.13 -1.36
C LYS A 94 13.09 8.71 -0.39
N ARG A 95 12.93 8.97 0.91
CA ARG A 95 13.92 8.57 1.93
C ARG A 95 14.01 7.04 2.01
N VAL A 96 12.87 6.35 2.11
CA VAL A 96 12.83 4.88 2.11
C VAL A 96 13.36 4.29 0.80
N GLN A 97 13.01 4.88 -0.35
CA GLN A 97 13.51 4.45 -1.67
C GLN A 97 15.04 4.50 -1.72
N LYS A 98 15.66 5.55 -1.16
CA LYS A 98 17.10 5.70 -1.07
C LYS A 98 17.73 4.64 -0.16
N GLU A 99 17.18 4.45 1.04
CA GLU A 99 17.70 3.46 2.00
C GLU A 99 17.59 2.02 1.47
N LEU A 100 16.51 1.68 0.76
CA LEU A 100 16.35 0.40 0.06
C LEU A 100 17.15 0.31 -1.25
N LYS A 101 17.87 1.38 -1.62
CA LYS A 101 18.67 1.48 -2.85
C LYS A 101 17.84 1.24 -4.12
N LEU A 102 16.58 1.67 -4.13
CA LEU A 102 15.63 1.57 -5.24
C LEU A 102 15.60 2.85 -6.11
N GLU A 103 16.66 3.66 -6.07
CA GLU A 103 16.75 4.89 -6.83
C GLU A 103 16.96 4.60 -8.33
N PRO A 104 16.30 5.36 -9.23
CA PRO A 104 16.43 5.16 -10.68
C PRO A 104 17.84 5.47 -11.21
N SER A 105 18.67 6.18 -10.44
CA SER A 105 20.08 6.47 -10.78
C SER A 105 20.99 5.24 -10.69
N ARG A 106 20.52 4.13 -10.10
CA ARG A 106 21.25 2.85 -10.03
C ARG A 106 21.56 2.32 -11.44
N PRO A 107 22.84 2.16 -11.84
CA PRO A 107 23.20 1.69 -13.17
C PRO A 107 22.97 0.19 -13.38
N ASP A 108 22.89 -0.58 -12.28
CA ASP A 108 22.77 -2.03 -12.26
C ASP A 108 21.32 -2.55 -12.28
N ILE A 109 20.33 -1.64 -12.38
CA ILE A 109 18.91 -1.96 -12.48
C ILE A 109 18.45 -1.75 -13.93
N SER A 110 17.63 -2.67 -14.46
CA SER A 110 17.10 -2.56 -15.82
C SER A 110 16.17 -1.35 -16.00
N GLU A 111 16.17 -0.77 -17.21
CA GLU A 111 15.31 0.39 -17.53
C GLU A 111 13.82 0.09 -17.32
N SER A 112 13.38 -1.13 -17.66
CA SER A 112 12.00 -1.56 -17.42
C SER A 112 11.63 -1.55 -15.94
N LEU A 113 12.52 -2.00 -15.05
CA LEU A 113 12.28 -1.95 -13.61
C LEU A 113 12.31 -0.51 -13.09
N LYS A 114 13.21 0.34 -13.59
CA LYS A 114 13.22 1.79 -13.27
C LYS A 114 11.89 2.45 -13.62
N GLN A 115 11.29 2.10 -14.76
CA GLN A 115 9.99 2.60 -15.16
C GLN A 115 8.88 2.18 -14.20
N VAL A 116 8.88 0.92 -13.73
CA VAL A 116 7.92 0.45 -12.72
C VAL A 116 8.09 1.20 -11.39
N LEU A 117 9.33 1.40 -10.93
CA LEU A 117 9.63 2.17 -9.72
C LEU A 117 9.18 3.64 -9.84
N ALA A 118 9.34 4.25 -11.00
CA ALA A 118 8.81 5.59 -11.28
C ALA A 118 7.26 5.62 -11.23
N GLY A 119 6.62 4.55 -11.70
CA GLY A 119 5.17 4.33 -11.55
C GLY A 119 4.74 4.27 -10.08
N LEU A 120 5.46 3.53 -9.24
CA LEU A 120 5.19 3.47 -7.79
C LEU A 120 5.29 4.84 -7.13
N ARG A 121 6.29 5.65 -7.50
CA ARG A 121 6.40 7.04 -7.03
C ARG A 121 5.19 7.88 -7.43
N SER A 122 4.69 7.71 -8.65
CA SER A 122 3.46 8.39 -9.11
C SER A 122 2.22 7.96 -8.31
N ILE A 123 2.12 6.68 -7.97
CA ILE A 123 1.06 6.14 -7.09
C ILE A 123 1.10 6.82 -5.72
N VAL A 124 2.29 6.93 -5.09
CA VAL A 124 2.45 7.61 -3.79
C VAL A 124 1.98 9.06 -3.86
N ASN A 125 2.38 9.80 -4.89
CA ASN A 125 1.94 11.17 -5.11
C ASN A 125 0.41 11.25 -5.27
N GLY A 126 -0.16 10.32 -6.03
CA GLY A 126 -1.61 10.19 -6.23
C GLY A 126 -2.34 9.97 -4.91
N LEU A 127 -1.94 8.98 -4.11
CA LEU A 127 -2.53 8.67 -2.81
C LEU A 127 -2.47 9.85 -1.83
N SER A 128 -1.34 10.57 -1.80
CA SER A 128 -1.19 11.78 -0.98
C SER A 128 -2.19 12.87 -1.40
N SER A 129 -2.35 13.07 -2.72
CA SER A 129 -3.21 14.12 -3.28
C SER A 129 -4.69 13.79 -3.23
N MET A 130 -5.05 12.51 -3.34
CA MET A 130 -6.44 12.03 -3.34
C MET A 130 -7.18 12.43 -2.07
N ARG A 131 -6.53 12.33 -0.90
CA ARG A 131 -7.10 12.78 0.38
C ARG A 131 -7.45 14.27 0.34
N ASN A 132 -6.53 15.10 -0.15
CA ASN A 132 -6.72 16.56 -0.19
C ASN A 132 -7.90 16.96 -1.07
N LYS A 133 -8.06 16.29 -2.23
CA LYS A 133 -9.18 16.55 -3.15
C LYS A 133 -10.53 16.07 -2.63
N MET A 134 -10.57 15.05 -1.77
CA MET A 134 -11.80 14.58 -1.11
C MET A 134 -12.20 15.48 0.05
N SER A 135 -11.23 16.05 0.76
CA SER A 135 -11.50 17.02 1.84
C SER A 135 -11.90 18.40 1.33
N ASP A 136 -11.67 18.70 0.05
CA ASP A 136 -12.07 19.96 -0.58
C ASP A 136 -13.57 19.94 -0.93
N ALA A 137 -14.37 20.62 -0.10
CA ALA A 137 -15.81 20.74 -0.23
C ALA A 137 -16.25 21.41 -1.56
N HIS A 138 -15.36 22.16 -2.22
CA HIS A 138 -15.64 22.76 -3.53
C HIS A 138 -15.42 21.80 -4.70
N ALA A 139 -14.57 20.78 -4.55
CA ALA A 139 -14.17 19.90 -5.64
C ALA A 139 -15.16 18.77 -5.94
N GLY A 140 -16.10 18.47 -5.04
CA GLY A 140 -17.24 17.56 -5.28
C GLY A 140 -16.88 16.12 -5.66
N TYR A 141 -15.60 15.73 -5.62
CA TYR A 141 -15.17 14.40 -6.06
C TYR A 141 -15.57 13.33 -5.05
N ARG A 142 -16.55 12.52 -5.42
CA ARG A 142 -16.98 11.35 -4.64
C ARG A 142 -16.42 10.07 -5.27
N PRO A 143 -15.47 9.38 -4.62
CA PRO A 143 -14.94 8.14 -5.16
C PRO A 143 -16.03 7.07 -5.21
N ALA A 144 -16.04 6.28 -6.29
CA ALA A 144 -16.87 5.08 -6.40
C ALA A 144 -16.08 3.87 -5.89
N LYS A 145 -16.78 2.73 -5.70
CA LYS A 145 -16.19 1.47 -5.20
C LYS A 145 -14.91 1.08 -5.94
N HIS A 146 -14.86 1.20 -7.27
CA HIS A 146 -13.69 0.80 -8.04
C HIS A 146 -12.49 1.76 -7.86
N HIS A 147 -12.73 3.05 -7.61
CA HIS A 147 -11.66 4.00 -7.27
C HIS A 147 -11.03 3.66 -5.91
N ALA A 148 -11.85 3.34 -4.91
CA ALA A 148 -11.36 2.90 -3.61
C ALA A 148 -10.57 1.59 -3.69
N LYS A 149 -11.08 0.61 -4.45
CA LYS A 149 -10.36 -0.65 -4.72
C LYS A 149 -9.01 -0.41 -5.38
N LEU A 150 -8.92 0.48 -6.37
CA LEU A 150 -7.66 0.83 -7.04
C LEU A 150 -6.65 1.38 -6.04
N ALA A 151 -7.05 2.37 -5.23
CA ALA A 151 -6.17 2.99 -4.24
C ALA A 151 -5.68 1.99 -3.18
N VAL A 152 -6.59 1.17 -2.65
CA VAL A 152 -6.27 0.15 -1.64
C VAL A 152 -5.35 -0.92 -2.21
N ASN A 153 -5.63 -1.46 -3.40
CA ASN A 153 -4.78 -2.47 -4.02
C ASN A 153 -3.39 -1.91 -4.33
N ALA A 154 -3.31 -0.68 -4.87
CA ALA A 154 -2.03 -0.05 -5.15
C ALA A 154 -1.20 0.18 -3.87
N ALA A 155 -1.85 0.57 -2.77
CA ALA A 155 -1.20 0.69 -1.46
C ALA A 155 -0.71 -0.67 -0.94
N LYS A 156 -1.51 -1.73 -1.04
CA LYS A 156 -1.12 -3.09 -0.62
C LYS A 156 0.08 -3.59 -1.44
N THR A 157 0.04 -3.49 -2.77
CA THR A 157 1.15 -3.90 -3.65
C THR A 157 2.43 -3.13 -3.34
N LEU A 158 2.34 -1.81 -3.12
CA LEU A 158 3.50 -1.01 -2.76
C LEU A 158 4.08 -1.44 -1.42
N ALA A 159 3.22 -1.61 -0.40
CA ALA A 159 3.65 -1.99 0.94
C ALA A 159 4.34 -3.36 0.95
N ASP A 160 3.73 -4.33 0.28
CA ASP A 160 4.22 -5.70 0.15
C ASP A 160 5.61 -5.72 -0.52
N PHE A 161 5.74 -5.08 -1.70
CA PHE A 161 7.01 -4.98 -2.42
C PHE A 161 8.13 -4.36 -1.59
N LEU A 162 7.85 -3.29 -0.83
CA LEU A 162 8.86 -2.63 -0.01
C LEU A 162 9.33 -3.51 1.15
N PHE A 163 8.40 -4.24 1.78
CA PHE A 163 8.74 -5.19 2.84
C PHE A 163 9.51 -6.40 2.31
N GLU A 164 9.11 -6.97 1.19
CA GLU A 164 9.86 -8.05 0.53
C GLU A 164 11.29 -7.61 0.18
N THR A 165 11.43 -6.39 -0.36
CA THR A 165 12.74 -5.80 -0.67
C THR A 165 13.60 -5.69 0.58
N TYR A 166 13.04 -5.17 1.68
CA TYR A 166 13.73 -5.10 2.96
C TYR A 166 14.15 -6.49 3.44
N ALA A 167 13.22 -7.44 3.52
CA ALA A 167 13.49 -8.79 3.99
C ALA A 167 14.60 -9.47 3.18
N TYR A 168 14.56 -9.37 1.85
CA TYR A 168 15.58 -9.89 0.95
C TYR A 168 16.97 -9.27 1.21
N GLN A 169 17.05 -7.97 1.49
CA GLN A 169 18.32 -7.32 1.81
C GLN A 169 18.87 -7.77 3.17
N GLN A 170 17.99 -8.03 4.14
CA GLN A 170 18.39 -8.51 5.46
C GLN A 170 18.87 -9.96 5.42
N THR A 171 18.24 -10.84 4.63
CA THR A 171 18.73 -12.21 4.44
C THR A 171 20.10 -12.24 3.78
N LYS A 172 20.31 -11.42 2.74
CA LYS A 172 21.62 -11.27 2.08
C LYS A 172 22.75 -10.72 2.96
N LYS A 173 22.45 -9.91 3.98
CA LYS A 173 23.46 -9.42 4.93
C LYS A 173 23.91 -10.49 5.94
N ARG A 174 23.10 -11.53 6.14
CA ARG A 174 23.35 -12.62 7.11
C ARG A 174 24.15 -13.77 6.51
N THR A 175 24.10 -13.94 5.19
CA THR A 175 24.91 -14.89 4.39
C THR A 175 26.21 -14.26 3.94
#